data_AF-A0A529HR75-F1
#
_entry.id   AF-A0A529HR75-F1
#
_cell.length_a   1.000
_cell.length_b   1.000
_cell.length_c   1.000
_cell.angle_alpha   90.00
_cell.angle_beta   90.00
_cell.angle_gamma   90.00
#
_symmetry.space_group_name_H-M   'P 1'
#
loop_
_entity.id
_entity.type
_entity.pdbx_description
1 polymer ?
#
loop_
_entity_poly.entity_id
_entity_poly.type
_entity_poly.pdbx_seq_one_letter_code
_entity_poly.pdbx_strand_id
1 'polypeptide(L)'
;SEMRALIDTEKPPRDLWDIKLIPGGLIDLEFIAQVAVITGAVEAGRRATATAEVLARLAPGYAAPDVRQELCEAWRLYLALTQMIRLCLTGEFQRDDVPPGLSDLLLAATD
;
A
#
# COMPACT_ATOMS: atom_id res chain seq x y z
N SER A 1 7.20 5.28 16.85
CA SER A 1 7.22 5.60 15.41
C SER A 1 8.61 5.90 14.87
N GLU A 2 9.70 5.65 15.62
CA GLU A 2 11.07 5.91 15.15
C GLU A 2 11.47 5.06 13.94
N MET A 3 11.04 3.78 13.89
CA MET A 3 11.36 2.90 12.76
C MET A 3 10.75 3.40 11.44
N ARG A 4 9.55 3.98 11.46
CA ARG A 4 8.93 4.55 10.25
C ARG A 4 9.64 5.83 9.80
N ALA A 5 9.99 6.70 10.74
CA ALA A 5 10.74 7.92 10.45
C ALA A 5 12.15 7.61 9.86
N LEU A 6 12.77 6.51 10.31
CA LEU A 6 14.03 6.03 9.75
C LEU A 6 13.88 5.63 8.27
N ILE A 7 12.78 4.96 7.90
CA ILE A 7 12.51 4.62 6.50
C ILE A 7 12.39 5.88 5.64
N ASP A 8 11.66 6.91 6.11
CA ASP A 8 11.54 8.18 5.37
C ASP A 8 12.89 8.85 5.15
N THR A 9 13.77 8.79 6.16
CA THR A 9 15.09 9.46 6.11
C THR A 9 16.07 8.69 5.21
N GLU A 10 16.13 7.37 5.35
CA GLU A 10 17.11 6.52 4.66
C GLU A 10 16.66 6.12 3.24
N LYS A 11 15.35 6.08 3.00
CA LYS A 11 14.74 5.66 1.73
C LYS A 11 13.57 6.59 1.37
N PRO A 12 13.83 7.89 1.15
CA PRO A 12 12.78 8.79 0.69
C PRO A 12 12.23 8.33 -0.67
N PRO A 13 10.94 8.59 -0.96
CA PRO A 13 10.37 8.31 -2.27
C PRO A 13 11.13 9.08 -3.35
N ARG A 14 11.38 8.43 -4.47
CA ARG A 14 12.05 9.08 -5.61
C ARG A 14 11.18 10.21 -6.20
N ASP A 15 9.89 9.93 -6.35
CA ASP A 15 8.87 10.87 -6.82
C ASP A 15 7.47 10.42 -6.35
N LEU A 16 6.42 11.10 -6.83
CA LEU A 16 5.03 10.80 -6.50
C LEU A 16 4.54 9.43 -7.01
N TRP A 17 5.25 8.83 -7.97
CA TRP A 17 4.93 7.52 -8.55
C TRP A 17 5.67 6.37 -7.85
N ASP A 18 6.53 6.68 -6.87
CA ASP A 18 7.05 5.72 -5.92
C ASP A 18 5.99 5.36 -4.87
N ILE A 19 4.87 4.80 -5.35
CA ILE A 19 3.66 4.47 -4.57
C ILE A 19 4.00 3.60 -3.34
N LYS A 20 5.13 2.90 -3.38
CA LYS A 20 5.62 2.12 -2.26
C LYS A 20 6.12 3.00 -1.10
N LEU A 21 6.87 4.05 -1.41
CA LEU A 21 7.60 4.87 -0.43
C LEU A 21 6.97 6.22 -0.12
N ILE A 22 6.00 6.70 -0.91
CA ILE A 22 5.29 7.95 -0.59
C ILE A 22 4.61 7.87 0.80
N PRO A 23 4.43 9.00 1.50
CA PRO A 23 3.60 9.05 2.71
C PRO A 23 2.20 8.49 2.42
N GLY A 24 1.73 7.56 3.26
CA GLY A 24 0.49 6.81 3.05
C GLY A 24 0.59 5.67 2.05
N GLY A 25 1.75 5.41 1.46
CA GLY A 25 1.98 4.38 0.43
C GLY A 25 1.97 2.94 0.96
N LEU A 26 2.41 1.99 0.12
CA LEU A 26 2.36 0.56 0.48
C LEU A 26 3.17 0.24 1.75
N ILE A 27 4.32 0.88 1.98
CA ILE A 27 5.08 0.63 3.21
C ILE A 27 4.30 1.05 4.45
N ASP A 28 3.55 2.16 4.41
CA ASP A 28 2.74 2.58 5.56
C ASP A 28 1.65 1.55 5.88
N LEU A 29 1.00 1.01 4.84
CA LEU A 29 -0.01 -0.04 4.97
C LEU A 29 0.59 -1.35 5.52
N GLU A 30 1.78 -1.74 5.04
CA GLU A 30 2.53 -2.88 5.59
C GLU A 30 2.88 -2.65 7.06
N PHE A 31 3.27 -1.43 7.42
CA PHE A 31 3.65 -1.06 8.77
C PHE A 31 2.46 -1.15 9.74
N ILE A 32 1.30 -0.62 9.34
CA ILE A 32 0.05 -0.73 10.09
C ILE A 32 -0.27 -2.21 10.34
N ALA A 33 -0.22 -3.04 9.30
CA ALA A 33 -0.51 -4.46 9.41
C ALA A 33 0.47 -5.19 10.35
N GLN A 34 1.78 -4.94 10.20
CA GLN A 34 2.81 -5.57 11.00
C GLN A 34 2.73 -5.16 12.48
N VAL A 35 2.50 -3.87 12.76
CA VAL A 35 2.30 -3.38 14.13
C VAL A 35 1.07 -4.01 14.75
N ALA A 36 -0.05 -4.12 14.02
CA ALA A 36 -1.24 -4.78 14.51
C ALA A 36 -0.99 -6.24 14.88
N VAL A 37 -0.26 -6.99 14.05
CA VAL A 37 0.11 -8.38 14.35
C VAL A 37 0.99 -8.48 15.59
N ILE A 38 2.01 -7.63 15.72
CA ILE A 38 2.96 -7.66 16.86
C ILE A 38 2.26 -7.28 18.17
N THR A 39 1.33 -6.33 18.13
CA THR A 39 0.61 -5.83 19.31
C THR A 39 -0.65 -6.63 19.65
N GLY A 40 -0.99 -7.64 18.84
CA GLY A 40 -2.20 -8.46 19.04
C GLY A 40 -3.50 -7.76 18.67
N ALA A 41 -3.43 -6.69 17.86
CA ALA A 41 -4.55 -5.87 17.44
C ALA A 41 -5.25 -6.39 16.16
N VAL A 42 -5.32 -7.72 16.03
CA VAL A 42 -5.95 -8.44 14.91
C VAL A 42 -6.98 -9.40 15.48
N GLU A 43 -8.12 -9.52 14.83
CA GLU A 43 -9.20 -10.42 15.26
C GLU A 43 -8.73 -11.89 15.29
N ALA A 44 -9.27 -12.64 16.27
CA ALA A 44 -8.91 -14.04 16.53
C ALA A 44 -9.11 -14.93 15.30
N GLY A 45 -8.25 -15.93 15.14
CA GLY A 45 -8.30 -16.87 14.02
C GLY A 45 -6.92 -17.40 13.65
N ARG A 46 -6.81 -18.05 12.49
CA ARG A 46 -5.50 -18.48 11.97
C ARG A 46 -4.59 -17.26 11.81
N ARG A 47 -3.29 -17.43 12.05
CA ARG A 47 -2.31 -16.36 11.81
C ARG A 47 -2.33 -15.95 10.33
N ALA A 48 -2.69 -14.70 10.06
CA ALA A 48 -2.57 -14.07 8.76
C ALA A 48 -1.11 -13.67 8.51
N THR A 49 -0.65 -13.81 7.27
CA THR A 49 0.69 -13.36 6.85
C THR A 49 0.67 -12.35 5.71
N ALA A 50 -0.43 -12.29 4.97
CA ALA A 50 -0.61 -11.32 3.89
C ALA A 50 -1.12 -9.98 4.46
N THR A 51 -0.54 -8.86 4.01
CA THR A 51 -0.95 -7.50 4.44
C THR A 51 -2.44 -7.28 4.23
N ALA A 52 -3.00 -7.63 3.07
CA ALA A 52 -4.42 -7.51 2.79
C ALA A 52 -5.31 -8.26 3.80
N GLU A 53 -4.91 -9.48 4.17
CA GLU A 53 -5.67 -10.32 5.12
C GLU A 53 -5.61 -9.71 6.53
N VAL A 54 -4.43 -9.22 6.93
CA VAL A 54 -4.25 -8.55 8.23
C VAL A 54 -5.07 -7.26 8.29
N LEU A 55 -5.03 -6.42 7.25
CA LEU A 55 -5.81 -5.19 7.17
C LEU A 55 -7.31 -5.49 7.29
N ALA A 56 -7.81 -6.51 6.59
CA ALA A 56 -9.22 -6.92 6.66
C ALA A 56 -9.65 -7.42 8.06
N ARG A 57 -8.69 -7.77 8.92
CA ARG A 57 -8.90 -8.35 10.25
C ARG A 57 -8.42 -7.45 11.38
N LEU A 58 -8.11 -6.17 11.12
CA LEU A 58 -7.77 -5.23 12.18
C LEU A 58 -8.91 -5.19 13.21
N ALA A 59 -8.55 -5.27 14.49
CA ALA A 59 -9.51 -5.21 15.58
C ALA A 59 -10.21 -3.84 15.60
N PRO A 60 -11.51 -3.76 15.94
CA PRO A 60 -12.26 -2.49 15.97
C PRO A 60 -11.67 -1.43 16.91
N GLY A 61 -10.94 -1.85 17.95
CA GLY A 61 -10.23 -0.94 18.87
C GLY A 61 -8.91 -0.39 18.32
N TYR A 62 -8.43 -0.90 17.19
CA TYR A 62 -7.22 -0.45 16.51
C TYR A 62 -7.55 0.41 15.28
N ALA A 63 -8.55 -0.01 14.51
CA ALA A 63 -9.11 0.75 13.40
C ALA A 63 -10.62 0.56 13.36
N ALA A 64 -11.37 1.66 13.21
CA ALA A 64 -12.80 1.60 13.02
C ALA A 64 -13.16 0.86 11.71
N PRO A 65 -14.36 0.27 11.59
CA PRO A 65 -14.71 -0.56 10.43
C PRO A 65 -14.62 0.15 9.07
N ASP A 66 -14.95 1.43 9.03
CA ASP A 66 -14.82 2.33 7.87
C ASP A 66 -13.35 2.55 7.51
N VAL A 67 -12.51 2.93 8.47
CA VAL A 67 -11.06 3.09 8.27
C VAL A 67 -10.42 1.78 7.81
N ARG A 68 -10.85 0.65 8.37
CA ARG A 68 -10.38 -0.67 7.95
C ARG A 68 -10.71 -0.96 6.49
N GLN A 69 -11.91 -0.58 6.04
CA GLN A 69 -12.32 -0.71 4.66
C GLN A 69 -11.47 0.19 3.74
N GLU A 70 -11.27 1.46 4.12
CA GLU A 70 -10.42 2.40 3.38
C GLU A 70 -8.99 1.87 3.23
N LEU A 71 -8.40 1.29 4.28
CA LEU A 71 -7.07 0.67 4.23
C LEU A 71 -7.03 -0.51 3.26
N CYS A 72 -8.07 -1.34 3.21
CA CYS A 72 -8.18 -2.43 2.25
C CYS A 72 -8.31 -1.93 0.81
N GLU A 73 -9.07 -0.86 0.58
CA GLU A 73 -9.25 -0.24 -0.74
C GLU A 73 -7.94 0.40 -1.22
N ALA A 74 -7.29 1.19 -0.36
CA ALA A 74 -5.97 1.77 -0.63
C ALA A 74 -4.93 0.69 -0.94
N TRP A 75 -4.89 -0.41 -0.17
CA TRP A 75 -3.99 -1.53 -0.45
C TRP A 75 -4.21 -2.12 -1.84
N ARG A 76 -5.48 -2.38 -2.22
CA ARG A 76 -5.80 -2.95 -3.54
C ARG A 76 -5.39 -2.01 -4.66
N LEU A 77 -5.74 -0.73 -4.54
CA LEU A 77 -5.41 0.29 -5.54
C LEU A 77 -3.89 0.42 -5.70
N TYR A 78 -3.17 0.70 -4.62
CA TYR A 78 -1.74 0.94 -4.67
C TYR A 78 -0.94 -0.28 -5.12
N LEU A 79 -1.38 -1.48 -4.76
CA LEU A 79 -0.77 -2.71 -5.24
C LEU A 79 -1.01 -2.87 -6.74
N ALA A 80 -2.23 -2.65 -7.23
CA ALA A 80 -2.55 -2.75 -8.65
C ALA A 80 -1.71 -1.77 -9.48
N LEU A 81 -1.68 -0.48 -9.09
CA LEU A 81 -0.89 0.55 -9.76
C LEU A 81 0.60 0.18 -9.78
N THR A 82 1.15 -0.27 -8.65
CA THR A 82 2.56 -0.67 -8.55
C THR A 82 2.88 -1.84 -9.46
N GLN A 83 2.03 -2.87 -9.52
CA GLN A 83 2.27 -4.02 -10.39
C GLN A 83 2.16 -3.65 -11.87
N MET A 84 1.17 -2.84 -12.25
CA MET A 84 0.99 -2.40 -13.63
C MET A 84 2.18 -1.57 -14.12
N ILE A 85 2.64 -0.60 -13.31
CA ILE A 85 3.82 0.20 -13.63
C ILE A 85 5.05 -0.70 -13.81
N ARG A 86 5.29 -1.65 -12.89
CA ARG A 86 6.46 -2.57 -12.97
C ARG A 86 6.40 -3.55 -14.14
N LEU A 87 5.20 -3.95 -14.56
CA LEU A 87 5.02 -4.90 -15.68
C LEU A 87 5.11 -4.21 -17.04
N CYS A 88 4.66 -2.96 -17.12
CA CYS A 88 4.58 -2.22 -18.38
C CYS A 88 5.79 -1.33 -18.65
N LEU A 89 6.56 -0.96 -17.63
CA LEU A 89 7.74 -0.11 -17.76
C LEU A 89 9.01 -0.86 -17.33
N THR A 90 10.06 -0.72 -18.14
CA THR A 90 11.42 -1.19 -17.80
C THR A 90 12.22 -0.13 -17.03
N GLY A 91 11.70 1.09 -16.94
CA GLY A 91 12.31 2.23 -16.27
C GLY A 91 11.31 3.02 -15.42
N GLU A 92 11.68 4.25 -15.08
CA GLU A 92 10.85 5.13 -14.26
C GLU A 92 9.55 5.51 -14.96
N PHE A 93 8.51 5.78 -14.17
CA PHE A 93 7.29 6.36 -14.72
C PHE A 93 7.54 7.79 -15.18
N GLN A 94 7.42 8.03 -16.48
CA GLN A 94 7.53 9.34 -17.09
C GLN A 94 6.21 9.64 -17.79
N ARG A 95 5.48 10.67 -17.32
CA ARG A 95 4.12 10.98 -17.78
C ARG A 95 4.02 11.12 -19.30
N ASP A 96 5.03 11.70 -19.93
CA ASP A 96 5.04 12.00 -21.36
C ASP A 96 5.48 10.80 -22.23
N ASP A 97 5.94 9.71 -21.61
CA ASP A 97 6.43 8.49 -22.28
C ASP A 97 5.65 7.24 -21.83
N VAL A 98 4.44 7.43 -21.30
CA VAL A 98 3.57 6.33 -20.87
C VAL A 98 2.99 5.64 -22.11
N PRO A 99 3.16 4.31 -22.28
CA PRO A 99 2.49 3.58 -23.35
C PRO A 99 0.96 3.76 -23.24
N PRO A 100 0.24 4.02 -24.35
CA PRO A 100 -1.21 4.29 -24.30
C PRO A 100 -2.00 3.20 -23.54
N GLY A 101 -1.68 1.93 -23.76
CA GLY A 101 -2.33 0.82 -23.05
C GLY A 101 -2.07 0.80 -21.54
N LEU A 102 -0.94 1.34 -21.07
CA LEU A 102 -0.71 1.50 -19.62
C LEU A 102 -1.59 2.64 -19.07
N SER A 103 -1.77 3.73 -19.81
CA SER A 103 -2.68 4.81 -19.38
C SER A 103 -4.13 4.30 -19.24
N ASP A 104 -4.60 3.51 -20.19
CA ASP A 104 -5.95 2.91 -20.15
C ASP A 104 -6.12 1.98 -18.94
N LEU A 105 -5.11 1.13 -18.67
CA LEU A 105 -5.15 0.25 -17.50
C LEU A 105 -5.16 1.06 -16.20
N LEU A 106 -4.36 2.13 -16.09
CA LEU A 106 -4.27 2.97 -14.89
C LEU A 106 -5.62 3.63 -14.60
N LEU A 107 -6.28 4.18 -15.63
CA LEU A 107 -7.61 4.77 -15.49
C LEU A 107 -8.64 3.74 -15.03
N ALA A 108 -8.66 2.56 -15.66
CA ALA A 108 -9.58 1.48 -15.29
C ALA A 108 -9.38 0.93 -13.87
N ALA A 109 -8.19 1.10 -13.29
CA ALA A 109 -7.89 0.70 -11.91
C ALA A 109 -8.26 1.76 -10.86
N THR A 110 -8.49 3.02 -11.29
CA THR A 110 -8.81 4.17 -10.43
C THR A 110 -10.29 4.56 -10.45
N ASP A 111 -11.09 4.01 -11.37
CA ASP A 111 -12.55 4.16 -11.45
C ASP A 111 -13.29 3.24 -10.47
#